data_AF-A0A268JTJ9-F1
#
_entry.id   AF-A0A268JTJ9-F1
#
_cell.length_a   1.000
_cell.length_b   1.000
_cell.length_c   1.000
_cell.angle_alpha   90.00
_cell.angle_beta   90.00
_cell.angle_gamma   90.00
#
_symmetry.space_group_name_H-M   'P 1'
#
loop_
_entity.id
_entity.type
_entity.pdbx_description
1 polymer ?
#
loop_
_entity_poly.entity_id
_entity_poly.type
_entity_poly.pdbx_seq_one_letter_code
_entity_poly.pdbx_strand_id
1 'polypeptide(L)'
;MVIPKEITREHVISAITRINAMGIESLNPSTGYDLYYEGRLYPPKEVLQIASSEAFGLEIRNLHGGDQTNNFLIKLGFDIVLKGTKMKIDLNHVKNKRK
;
A
#
# COMPACT_ATOMS: atom_id res chain seq x y z
N MET A 1 -10.91 10.01 8.33
CA MET A 1 -10.28 10.67 7.17
C MET A 1 -10.16 9.69 6.03
N VAL A 2 -10.44 10.14 4.82
CA VAL A 2 -10.40 9.35 3.58
C VAL A 2 -8.97 9.40 3.02
N ILE A 3 -8.54 8.38 2.27
CA ILE A 3 -7.27 8.45 1.53
C ILE A 3 -7.30 9.71 0.65
N PRO A 4 -6.32 10.62 0.75
CA PRO A 4 -6.25 11.78 -0.12
C PRO A 4 -6.21 11.32 -1.58
N LYS A 5 -7.18 11.78 -2.38
CA LYS A 5 -7.28 11.41 -3.81
C LYS A 5 -6.11 11.96 -4.63
N GLU A 6 -5.36 12.89 -4.06
CA GLU A 6 -4.20 13.55 -4.64
C GLU A 6 -2.89 12.74 -4.47
N ILE A 7 -2.90 11.60 -3.76
CA ILE A 7 -1.73 10.72 -3.74
C ILE A 7 -1.49 10.19 -5.15
N THR A 8 -0.37 10.58 -5.75
CA THR A 8 0.09 10.10 -7.06
C THR A 8 1.03 8.91 -6.91
N ARG A 9 1.39 8.33 -8.06
CA ARG A 9 2.41 7.28 -8.12
C ARG A 9 3.76 7.76 -7.57
N GLU A 10 4.15 9.02 -7.80
CA GLU A 10 5.43 9.53 -7.29
C GLU A 10 5.48 9.59 -5.77
N HIS A 11 4.38 10.00 -5.12
CA HIS A 11 4.30 10.01 -3.65
C HIS A 11 4.49 8.60 -3.07
N VAL A 12 3.94 7.58 -3.72
CA VAL A 12 4.12 6.18 -3.31
C VAL A 12 5.57 5.72 -3.51
N ILE A 13 6.23 6.10 -4.61
CA ILE A 13 7.65 5.78 -4.84
C ILE A 13 8.55 6.48 -3.81
N SER A 14 8.26 7.74 -3.47
CA SER A 14 8.96 8.46 -2.39
C SER A 14 8.84 7.71 -1.07
N ALA A 15 7.62 7.28 -0.71
CA ALA A 15 7.39 6.51 0.50
C ALA A 15 8.17 5.20 0.52
N ILE A 16 8.20 4.45 -0.59
CA ILE A 16 9.00 3.22 -0.71
C ILE A 16 10.50 3.52 -0.52
N THR A 17 10.98 4.61 -1.10
CA THR A 17 12.38 5.05 -0.95
C THR A 17 12.70 5.39 0.51
N ARG A 18 11.79 6.07 1.20
CA ARG A 18 11.91 6.39 2.63
C ARG A 18 11.91 5.12 3.49
N ILE A 19 11.04 4.17 3.19
CA ILE A 19 10.99 2.86 3.85
C ILE A 19 12.30 2.09 3.63
N ASN A 20 12.87 2.13 2.43
CA ASN A 20 14.16 1.50 2.15
C ASN A 20 15.30 2.13 2.97
N ALA A 21 15.25 3.44 3.23
CA ALA A 21 16.24 4.13 4.04
C ALA A 21 16.05 3.90 5.56
N MET A 22 14.82 3.83 6.04
CA MET A 22 14.50 3.60 7.46
C MET A 22 14.64 2.13 7.86
N GLY A 23 14.33 1.21 6.95
CA GLY A 23 14.20 -0.22 7.20
C GLY A 23 12.73 -0.65 7.34
N ILE A 24 12.39 -1.76 6.70
CA ILE A 24 11.02 -2.34 6.72
C ILE A 24 10.65 -2.86 8.12
N GLU A 25 11.62 -3.21 8.96
CA GLU A 25 11.40 -3.78 10.29
C GLU A 25 10.73 -2.79 11.27
N SER A 26 10.82 -1.48 11.01
CA SER A 26 10.15 -0.46 11.80
C SER A 26 8.66 -0.30 11.47
N LEU A 27 8.16 -0.99 10.44
CA LEU A 27 6.78 -0.87 9.97
C LEU A 27 5.88 -1.94 10.57
N ASN A 28 4.58 -1.60 10.69
CA ASN A 28 3.59 -2.62 11.02
C ASN A 28 3.48 -3.63 9.87
N PRO A 29 3.61 -4.94 10.15
CA PRO A 29 3.56 -5.95 9.12
C PRO A 29 2.16 -5.99 8.48
N SER A 30 2.13 -6.21 7.16
CA SER A 30 0.90 -6.54 6.46
C SER A 30 0.27 -7.83 7.02
N THR A 31 -1.05 -7.96 6.98
CA THR A 31 -1.72 -9.18 7.47
C THR A 31 -2.09 -10.14 6.35
N GLY A 32 -2.46 -9.65 5.16
CA GLY A 32 -2.93 -10.49 4.05
C GLY A 32 -2.38 -10.15 2.67
N TYR A 33 -1.81 -8.96 2.47
CA TYR A 33 -1.35 -8.50 1.15
C TYR A 33 -0.09 -7.66 1.26
N ASP A 34 0.78 -7.78 0.27
CA ASP A 34 2.01 -7.02 0.15
C ASP A 34 2.05 -6.26 -1.18
N LEU A 35 2.63 -5.06 -1.17
CA LEU A 35 2.96 -4.31 -2.37
C LEU A 35 4.29 -4.83 -2.89
N TYR A 36 4.30 -5.30 -4.13
CA TYR A 36 5.50 -5.75 -4.82
C TYR A 36 6.05 -4.63 -5.69
N TYR A 37 7.28 -4.20 -5.38
CA TYR A 37 7.97 -3.17 -6.15
C TYR A 37 9.47 -3.47 -6.18
N GLU A 38 10.06 -3.46 -7.37
CA GLU A 38 11.51 -3.67 -7.58
C GLU A 38 12.08 -4.92 -6.87
N GLY A 39 11.33 -6.03 -6.88
CA GLY A 39 11.79 -7.27 -6.26
C GLY A 39 11.58 -7.37 -4.75
N ARG A 40 11.04 -6.33 -4.11
CA ARG A 40 10.80 -6.25 -2.66
C ARG A 40 9.31 -6.20 -2.34
N LEU A 41 8.97 -6.59 -1.11
CA LEU A 41 7.61 -6.61 -0.58
C LEU A 41 7.47 -5.55 0.50
N TYR A 42 6.41 -4.76 0.41
CA TYR A 42 6.14 -3.65 1.32
C TYR A 42 4.73 -3.74 1.88
N PRO A 43 4.51 -3.40 3.16
CA PRO A 43 3.17 -3.34 3.73
C PRO A 43 2.34 -2.21 3.06
N PRO A 44 1.26 -2.52 2.34
CA PRO A 44 0.51 -1.54 1.53
C PRO A 44 -0.05 -0.38 2.34
N LYS A 45 -0.47 -0.67 3.58
CA LYS A 45 -1.06 0.32 4.49
C LYS A 45 -0.04 1.38 4.91
N GLU A 46 1.14 0.93 5.31
CA GLU A 46 2.23 1.79 5.77
C GLU A 46 2.78 2.65 4.62
N VAL A 47 2.90 2.07 3.43
CA VAL A 47 3.28 2.83 2.22
C VAL A 47 2.34 4.01 2.00
N LEU A 48 1.01 3.83 2.11
CA LEU A 48 0.06 4.94 1.99
C LEU A 48 0.13 5.93 3.16
N GLN A 49 0.37 5.44 4.38
CA GLN A 49 0.51 6.30 5.56
C GLN A 49 1.70 7.25 5.38
N ILE A 50 2.85 6.72 4.95
CA ILE A 50 4.07 7.49 4.71
C ILE A 50 3.90 8.41 3.51
N ALA A 51 3.32 7.93 2.41
CA ALA A 51 3.08 8.76 1.23
C ALA A 51 2.20 9.98 1.55
N SER A 52 1.14 9.78 2.34
CA SER A 52 0.27 10.88 2.80
C SER A 52 0.98 11.84 3.75
N SER A 53 1.78 11.31 4.67
CA SER A 53 2.53 12.11 5.64
C SER A 53 3.63 12.94 4.96
N GLU A 54 4.38 12.37 4.02
CA GLU A 54 5.43 13.09 3.30
C GLU A 54 4.87 14.09 2.29
N ALA A 55 3.81 13.73 1.55
CA ALA A 55 3.26 14.61 0.51
C ALA A 55 2.41 15.75 1.10
N PHE A 56 1.64 15.48 2.16
CA PHE A 56 0.63 16.41 2.68
C PHE A 56 0.79 16.74 4.17
N GLY A 57 1.70 16.09 4.90
CA GLY A 57 1.78 16.24 6.36
C GLY A 57 0.58 15.66 7.10
N LEU A 58 -0.16 14.71 6.49
CA LEU A 58 -1.42 14.18 7.02
C LEU A 58 -1.33 12.70 7.37
N GLU A 59 -1.77 12.34 8.57
CA GLU A 59 -1.95 10.95 8.99
C GLU A 59 -3.34 10.40 8.66
N ILE A 60 -3.38 9.22 8.03
CA ILE A 60 -4.64 8.55 7.69
C ILE A 60 -5.10 7.67 8.86
N ARG A 61 -5.88 8.23 9.79
CA ARG A 61 -6.37 7.48 10.97
C ARG A 61 -7.31 6.31 10.66
N ASN A 62 -8.11 6.39 9.58
CA ASN A 62 -9.13 5.38 9.24
C ASN A 62 -8.75 4.56 7.99
N LEU A 63 -7.46 4.28 7.82
CA LEU A 63 -6.99 3.47 6.71
C LEU A 63 -7.29 1.99 6.97
N HIS A 64 -8.27 1.43 6.26
CA HIS A 64 -8.53 0.00 6.29
C HIS A 64 -7.69 -0.74 5.25
N GLY A 65 -7.18 -1.91 5.63
CA GLY A 65 -6.52 -2.83 4.72
C GLY A 65 -7.51 -3.51 3.75
N GLY A 66 -6.98 -4.39 2.90
CA GLY A 66 -7.77 -5.10 1.89
C GLY A 66 -8.12 -4.17 0.72
N ASP A 67 -9.32 -4.32 0.15
CA ASP A 67 -9.70 -3.66 -1.10
C ASP A 67 -9.55 -2.14 -1.08
N GLN A 68 -9.77 -1.46 0.06
CA GLN A 68 -9.63 0.01 0.10
C GLN A 68 -8.19 0.46 -0.22
N THR A 69 -7.21 -0.13 0.46
CA THR A 69 -5.79 0.17 0.26
C THR A 69 -5.28 -0.44 -1.04
N ASN A 70 -5.58 -1.72 -1.28
CA ASN A 70 -5.07 -2.46 -2.42
C ASN A 70 -5.59 -1.87 -3.74
N ASN A 71 -6.88 -1.59 -3.85
CA ASN A 71 -7.43 -1.03 -5.09
C ASN A 71 -6.87 0.35 -5.39
N PHE A 72 -6.56 1.15 -4.37
CA PHE A 72 -5.95 2.45 -4.56
C PHE A 72 -4.57 2.33 -5.19
N LEU A 73 -3.72 1.45 -4.65
CA LEU A 73 -2.38 1.19 -5.17
C LEU A 73 -2.40 0.53 -6.55
N ILE A 74 -3.31 -0.43 -6.78
CA ILE A 74 -3.51 -1.05 -8.11
C ILE A 74 -3.92 0.01 -9.14
N LYS A 75 -4.81 0.94 -8.79
CA LYS A 75 -5.20 2.06 -9.68
C LYS A 75 -4.05 2.99 -10.02
N LEU A 76 -3.06 3.10 -9.13
CA LEU A 76 -1.83 3.87 -9.37
C LEU A 76 -0.78 3.07 -10.19
N GLY A 77 -1.10 1.81 -10.56
CA GLY A 77 -0.23 0.95 -11.36
C GLY A 77 0.78 0.14 -10.55
N PHE A 78 0.53 -0.09 -9.25
CA PHE A 78 1.35 -0.97 -8.43
C PHE A 78 0.80 -2.40 -8.38
N ASP A 79 1.71 -3.36 -8.29
CA ASP A 79 1.36 -4.75 -8.10
C ASP A 79 1.14 -5.05 -6.62
N ILE A 80 -0.03 -5.57 -6.27
CA ILE A 80 -0.32 -6.10 -4.94
C ILE A 80 -0.36 -7.62 -5.04
N VAL A 81 0.33 -8.31 -4.13
CA VAL A 81 0.39 -9.76 -4.04
C VAL A 81 -0.19 -10.26 -2.73
N LEU A 82 -0.67 -11.51 -2.73
CA LEU A 82 -1.08 -12.19 -1.51
C LEU A 82 0.13 -12.49 -0.62
N LYS A 83 0.03 -12.18 0.68
CA LYS A 83 1.11 -12.39 1.64
C LYS A 83 1.60 -13.84 1.63
N GLY A 84 2.92 -14.02 1.62
CA GLY A 84 3.54 -15.35 1.57
C GLY A 84 3.47 -16.03 0.19
N THR A 85 2.96 -15.33 -0.83
CA THR A 85 2.92 -15.83 -2.21
C THR A 85 3.38 -14.74 -3.18
N LYS A 86 3.54 -15.09 -4.46
CA LYS A 86 3.77 -14.12 -5.55
C LYS A 86 2.52 -13.94 -6.41
N MET A 87 1.35 -14.35 -5.92
CA MET A 87 0.11 -14.25 -6.67
C MET A 87 -0.39 -12.81 -6.62
N LYS A 88 -0.35 -12.14 -7.77
CA LYS A 88 -0.92 -10.81 -7.93
C LYS A 88 -2.43 -10.85 -7.74
N ILE A 89 -2.99 -9.79 -7.16
CA ILE A 89 -4.42 -9.61 -7.03
C ILE A 89 -4.91 -8.48 -7.93
N ASP A 90 -6.11 -8.65 -8.46
CA ASP A 90 -6.80 -7.63 -9.22
C ASP A 90 -7.70 -6.76 -8.33
N LEU A 91 -8.27 -5.72 -8.94
CA LEU A 91 -9.24 -4.84 -8.29
C LEU A 91 -10.42 -5.62 -7.69
N ASN A 92 -10.81 -5.25 -6.47
CA ASN A 92 -11.93 -5.83 -5.71
C ASN A 92 -11.75 -7.32 -5.37
N HIS A 93 -10.52 -7.77 -5.18
CA HIS A 93 -10.23 -9.18 -4.85
C HIS A 93 -11.01 -9.69 -3.62
N VAL A 94 -11.08 -8.93 -2.52
CA VAL A 94 -11.79 -9.37 -1.31
C VAL A 94 -13.30 -9.44 -1.54
N LYS A 95 -13.89 -8.45 -2.22
CA LYS A 95 -15.31 -8.44 -2.56
C LYS A 95 -15.69 -9.59 -3.50
N ASN A 96 -14.86 -9.88 -4.49
CA ASN A 96 -15.12 -10.97 -5.45
C ASN A 96 -15.07 -12.35 -4.81
N LYS A 97 -14.27 -12.52 -3.73
CA LYS A 97 -14.13 -13.80 -3.01
C LYS A 97 -15.27 -14.10 -2.02
N ARG A 98 -16.12 -13.10 -1.71
CA ARG A 98 -17.27 -13.23 -0.79
C ARG A 98 -18.60 -13.47 -1.53
N LYS A 99 -18.56 -13.62 -2.85
CA LYS A 99 -19.73 -13.90 -3.70
C LYS A 99 -19.74 -15.38 -4.06
#